data_AF-A0A5D3E7I2-F1
#
_entry.id   AF-A0A5D3E7I2-F1
#
_cell.length_a   1.000
_cell.length_b   1.000
_cell.length_c   1.000
_cell.angle_alpha   90.00
_cell.angle_beta   90.00
_cell.angle_gamma   90.00
#
_symmetry.space_group_name_H-M   'P 1'
#
loop_
_entity.id
_entity.type
_entity.pdbx_description
1 polymer ?
#
loop_
_entity_poly.entity_id
_entity_poly.type
_entity_poly.pdbx_seq_one_letter_code
_entity_poly.pdbx_strand_id
1 'polypeptide(L)'
;MQASSTVIGNCLLDDFRFMSTDRFIPKEIVHKARTNLGVNISYQKAWRAKERMVKILHGDTVESYALIPRFFDKLVESNPGTCTALEMYDSSHFKFCFMAFGVSIEG
;
A
#
# COMPACT_ATOMS: atom_id res chain seq x y z
N MET A 1 -19.76 10.21 -22.23
CA MET A 1 -18.91 9.01 -22.04
C MET A 1 -18.30 9.08 -20.64
N GLN A 2 -18.54 8.11 -19.76
CA GLN A 2 -18.05 8.17 -18.36
C GLN A 2 -16.81 7.29 -18.21
N ALA A 3 -15.66 7.88 -17.89
CA ALA A 3 -14.42 7.12 -17.68
C ALA A 3 -14.50 6.21 -16.45
N SER A 4 -13.88 5.03 -16.52
CA SER A 4 -13.79 4.06 -15.42
C SER A 4 -12.62 4.38 -14.48
N SER A 5 -12.66 3.92 -13.23
CA SER A 5 -11.56 4.08 -12.27
C SER A 5 -10.26 3.43 -12.76
N THR A 6 -10.37 2.35 -13.54
CA THR A 6 -9.23 1.67 -14.16
C THR A 6 -8.49 2.56 -15.13
N VAL A 7 -9.22 3.18 -16.07
CA VAL A 7 -8.62 4.05 -17.09
C VAL A 7 -7.97 5.27 -16.41
N ILE A 8 -8.66 5.88 -15.46
CA ILE A 8 -8.16 7.05 -14.74
C ILE A 8 -6.91 6.71 -13.92
N GLY A 9 -6.93 5.58 -13.21
CA GLY A 9 -5.78 5.13 -12.42
C GLY A 9 -4.55 4.87 -13.30
N ASN A 10 -4.72 4.26 -14.47
CA ASN A 10 -3.61 4.03 -15.39
C ASN A 10 -3.07 5.34 -15.98
N CYS A 11 -3.95 6.28 -16.37
CA CYS A 11 -3.53 7.56 -16.95
C CYS A 11 -2.80 8.47 -15.94
N LEU A 12 -3.13 8.37 -14.66
CA LEU A 12 -2.51 9.17 -13.60
C LEU A 12 -1.40 8.43 -12.87
N LEU A 13 -1.03 7.21 -13.31
CA LEU A 13 -0.08 6.36 -12.61
C LEU A 13 1.31 6.99 -12.50
N ASP A 14 1.80 7.59 -13.59
CA ASP A 14 3.12 8.24 -13.60
C ASP A 14 3.14 9.46 -12.67
N ASP A 15 2.12 10.31 -12.77
CA ASP A 15 1.92 11.44 -11.85
C ASP A 15 1.91 11.00 -10.38
N PHE A 16 1.25 9.88 -10.10
CA PHE A 16 1.13 9.29 -8.77
C PHE A 16 2.42 8.59 -8.31
N ARG A 17 3.28 8.15 -9.24
CA ARG A 17 4.58 7.53 -8.95
C ARG A 17 5.63 8.56 -8.55
N PHE A 18 5.62 9.74 -9.16
CA PHE A 18 6.59 10.81 -8.88
C PHE A 18 6.23 11.67 -7.66
N MET A 19 5.01 11.54 -7.14
CA MET A 19 4.58 12.16 -5.89
C MET A 19 4.39 11.08 -4.83
N SER A 20 4.62 11.36 -3.55
CA SER A 20 4.37 10.36 -2.50
C SER A 20 2.89 9.93 -2.51
N THR A 21 2.63 8.63 -2.38
CA THR A 21 1.28 8.02 -2.44
C THR A 21 0.28 8.58 -1.43
N ASP A 22 0.77 9.16 -0.33
CA ASP A 22 -0.05 9.87 0.66
C ASP A 22 -0.56 11.23 0.18
N ARG A 23 0.15 11.91 -0.71
CA ARG A 23 -0.19 13.29 -1.13
C ARG A 23 -1.39 13.34 -2.06
N PHE A 24 -1.62 12.29 -2.86
CA PHE A 24 -2.79 12.21 -3.73
C PHE A 24 -4.04 11.88 -2.93
N ILE A 25 -4.65 12.91 -2.35
CA ILE A 25 -5.98 12.85 -1.76
C ILE A 25 -6.98 12.75 -2.93
N PRO A 26 -8.08 11.98 -2.83
CA PRO A 26 -9.02 11.79 -3.95
C PRO A 26 -9.53 13.09 -4.59
N LYS A 27 -9.56 14.20 -3.85
CA LYS A 27 -9.88 15.53 -4.39
C LYS A 27 -8.90 15.96 -5.48
N GLU A 28 -7.60 15.71 -5.32
CA GLU A 28 -6.59 16.00 -6.34
C GLU A 28 -6.77 15.10 -7.56
N ILE A 29 -7.15 13.84 -7.36
CA ILE A 29 -7.46 12.92 -8.46
C ILE A 29 -8.68 13.41 -9.26
N VAL A 30 -9.72 13.91 -8.58
CA VAL A 30 -10.86 14.56 -9.27
C VAL A 30 -10.39 15.78 -10.06
N HIS A 31 -9.53 16.62 -9.47
CA HIS A 31 -8.99 17.79 -10.14
C HIS A 31 -8.17 17.40 -11.37
N LYS A 32 -7.20 16.49 -11.24
CA LYS A 32 -6.37 15.99 -12.34
C LYS A 32 -7.17 15.29 -13.43
N ALA A 33 -8.20 14.52 -13.07
CA ALA A 33 -9.09 13.92 -14.05
C ALA A 33 -9.82 14.97 -14.89
N ARG A 34 -10.21 16.10 -14.27
CA ARG A 34 -10.81 17.22 -15.01
C ARG A 34 -9.78 17.97 -15.86
N THR A 35 -8.61 18.29 -15.32
CA THR A 35 -7.61 19.14 -16.01
C THR A 35 -6.85 18.38 -17.10
N ASN A 36 -6.45 17.14 -16.83
CA ASN A 36 -5.56 16.38 -17.73
C ASN A 36 -6.36 15.54 -18.72
N LEU A 37 -7.53 15.05 -18.32
CA LEU A 37 -8.33 14.11 -19.12
C LEU A 37 -9.67 14.69 -19.56
N GLY A 38 -10.04 15.90 -19.12
CA GLY A 38 -11.31 16.53 -19.47
C GLY A 38 -12.55 15.81 -18.89
N VAL A 39 -12.38 14.88 -17.94
CA VAL A 39 -13.47 14.07 -17.39
C VAL A 39 -13.81 14.45 -15.97
N ASN A 40 -15.11 14.57 -15.69
CA ASN A 40 -15.60 14.76 -14.33
C ASN A 40 -15.89 13.41 -13.68
N ILE A 41 -15.31 13.17 -12.51
CA ILE A 41 -15.48 11.93 -11.75
C ILE A 41 -15.97 12.19 -10.33
N SER A 42 -16.69 11.21 -9.77
CA SER A 42 -17.10 11.25 -8.37
C SER A 42 -15.91 10.99 -7.44
N TYR A 43 -16.03 11.47 -6.20
CA TYR A 43 -15.06 11.20 -5.14
C TYR A 43 -14.81 9.70 -4.93
N GLN A 44 -15.87 8.89 -4.93
CA GLN A 44 -15.75 7.43 -4.79
C GLN A 44 -14.95 6.80 -5.94
N LYS A 45 -15.10 7.31 -7.17
CA LYS A 45 -14.33 6.83 -8.32
C LYS A 45 -12.87 7.24 -8.23
N ALA A 46 -12.60 8.45 -7.72
CA ALA A 46 -11.25 8.91 -7.42
C ALA A 46 -10.58 8.07 -6.31
N TRP A 47 -11.31 7.71 -5.25
CA TRP A 47 -10.82 6.79 -4.21
C TRP A 47 -10.45 5.43 -4.80
N ARG A 48 -11.32 4.83 -5.61
CA ARG A 48 -11.03 3.55 -6.28
C ARG A 48 -9.87 3.62 -7.27
N ALA A 49 -9.71 4.74 -7.97
CA ALA A 49 -8.55 4.97 -8.81
C ALA A 49 -7.26 5.02 -7.96
N LYS A 50 -7.29 5.67 -6.79
CA LYS A 50 -6.18 5.66 -5.82
C LYS A 50 -5.84 4.26 -5.37
N GLU A 51 -6.81 3.49 -4.88
CA GLU A 51 -6.60 2.10 -4.44
C GLU A 51 -5.95 1.25 -5.53
N ARG A 52 -6.38 1.44 -6.78
CA ARG A 52 -5.80 0.74 -7.93
C ARG A 52 -4.35 1.17 -8.21
N MET A 53 -4.05 2.47 -8.20
CA MET A 53 -2.70 2.97 -8.39
C MET A 53 -1.76 2.47 -7.27
N VAL A 54 -2.22 2.47 -6.02
CA VAL A 54 -1.50 1.89 -4.87
C VAL A 54 -1.21 0.41 -5.11
N LYS A 55 -2.21 -0.38 -5.51
CA LYS A 55 -2.03 -1.81 -5.80
C LYS A 55 -1.04 -2.06 -6.95
N ILE A 56 -1.05 -1.23 -8.00
CA ILE A 56 -0.12 -1.37 -9.13
C ILE A 56 1.33 -1.05 -8.69
N LEU A 57 1.53 -0.04 -7.86
CA LEU A 57 2.87 0.44 -7.48
C LEU A 57 3.49 -0.32 -6.30
N HIS A 58 2.67 -0.74 -5.34
CA HIS A 58 3.12 -1.38 -4.10
C HIS A 58 2.74 -2.86 -4.00
N GLY A 59 2.06 -3.39 -5.01
CA GLY A 59 1.54 -4.75 -4.99
C GLY A 59 0.27 -4.88 -4.14
N ASP A 60 -0.16 -6.12 -3.96
CA ASP A 60 -1.35 -6.42 -3.17
C ASP A 60 -1.01 -6.40 -1.68
N THR A 61 -1.87 -5.78 -0.87
CA THR A 61 -1.66 -5.71 0.58
C THR A 61 -1.72 -7.09 1.22
N VAL A 62 -2.62 -7.98 0.77
CA VAL A 62 -2.73 -9.35 1.30
C VAL A 62 -1.46 -10.13 1.03
N GLU A 63 -0.95 -10.06 -0.19
CA GLU A 63 0.33 -10.69 -0.55
C GLU A 63 1.50 -10.09 0.27
N SER A 64 1.49 -8.78 0.51
CA SER A 64 2.51 -8.11 1.31
C SER A 64 2.53 -8.59 2.78
N TYR A 65 1.36 -8.72 3.41
CA TYR A 65 1.25 -9.26 4.78
C TYR A 65 1.63 -10.74 4.85
N ALA A 66 1.35 -11.52 3.80
CA ALA A 66 1.74 -12.93 3.72
C ALA A 66 3.28 -13.14 3.70
N LEU A 67 4.06 -12.10 3.41
CA LEU A 67 5.53 -12.15 3.43
C LEU A 67 6.14 -11.93 4.81
N ILE A 68 5.39 -11.42 5.80
CA ILE A 68 5.91 -11.10 7.14
C ILE A 68 6.56 -12.30 7.85
N PRO A 69 5.98 -13.52 7.86
CA PRO A 69 6.61 -14.67 8.51
C PRO A 69 8.01 -14.94 7.96
N ARG A 70 8.13 -15.03 6.64
CA ARG A 70 9.40 -15.29 5.95
C ARG A 70 10.41 -14.15 6.18
N PHE A 71 9.92 -12.91 6.25
CA PHE A 71 10.77 -11.77 6.57
C PHE A 71 11.33 -11.88 8.00
N PHE A 72 10.51 -12.24 8.98
CA PHE A 72 10.97 -12.44 10.36
C PHE A 72 11.97 -13.58 10.49
N ASP A 73 11.74 -14.71 9.81
CA ASP A 73 12.69 -15.82 9.79
C ASP A 73 14.07 -15.36 9.31
N LYS A 74 14.11 -14.60 8.21
CA LYS A 74 15.36 -14.06 7.65
C LYS A 74 16.00 -12.98 8.52
N LEU A 75 15.18 -12.19 9.21
CA LEU A 75 15.67 -11.16 10.09
C LEU A 75 16.38 -11.74 11.31
N VAL A 76 15.80 -12.78 11.93
CA VAL A 76 16.38 -13.51 13.06
C VAL A 76 17.65 -14.26 12.64
N GLU A 77 17.64 -14.90 11.47
CA GLU A 77 18.82 -15.57 10.91
C GLU A 77 19.99 -14.59 10.72
N SER A 78 19.71 -13.38 10.21
CA SER A 78 20.74 -12.39 9.90
C SER A 78 21.21 -11.61 11.14
N ASN A 79 20.35 -11.49 12.16
CA ASN A 79 20.64 -10.74 13.39
C ASN A 79 20.25 -11.60 14.60
N PRO A 80 21.12 -12.55 15.00
CA PRO A 80 20.91 -13.34 16.20
C PRO A 80 20.63 -12.44 17.42
N GLY A 81 19.66 -12.81 18.24
CA GLY A 81 19.16 -12.00 19.35
C GLY A 81 17.97 -11.10 19.02
N THR A 82 17.58 -10.99 17.75
CA THR A 82 16.32 -10.31 17.37
C THR A 82 15.11 -11.09 17.90
N CYS A 83 14.20 -10.39 18.58
CA CYS A 83 12.91 -10.92 19.00
C CYS A 83 11.84 -10.54 17.99
N THR A 84 11.03 -11.52 17.55
CA THR A 84 9.88 -11.30 16.67
C THR A 84 8.66 -12.05 17.20
N ALA A 85 7.47 -11.47 17.01
CA ALA A 85 6.19 -12.15 17.27
C ALA A 85 5.19 -11.82 16.16
N LEU A 86 4.40 -12.80 15.75
CA LEU A 86 3.34 -12.64 14.75
C LEU A 86 2.09 -13.38 15.23
N GLU A 87 0.97 -12.67 15.28
CA GLU A 87 -0.34 -13.26 15.56
C GLU A 87 -1.27 -13.07 14.35
N MET A 88 -1.98 -14.14 14.03
CA MET A 88 -3.00 -14.17 12.99
C MET A 88 -4.33 -14.64 13.61
N TYR A 89 -5.44 -14.17 13.05
CA TYR A 89 -6.75 -14.74 13.35
C TYR A 89 -6.87 -16.15 12.77
N ASP A 90 -7.83 -16.94 13.26
CA ASP A 90 -8.13 -18.28 12.75
C ASP A 90 -8.47 -18.29 11.24
N SER A 91 -8.96 -17.15 10.73
CA SER A 91 -9.20 -16.89 9.30
C SER A 91 -7.94 -16.62 8.49
N SER A 92 -6.74 -16.80 9.05
CA SER A 92 -5.44 -16.48 8.43
C SER A 92 -5.27 -15.00 8.07
N HIS A 93 -6.03 -14.11 8.72
CA HIS A 93 -5.87 -12.67 8.60
C HIS A 93 -4.85 -12.16 9.63
N PHE A 94 -4.00 -11.23 9.20
CA PHE A 94 -3.06 -10.54 10.09
C PHE A 94 -3.79 -9.89 11.26
N LYS A 95 -3.27 -10.08 12.48
CA LYS A 95 -3.77 -9.43 13.68
C LYS A 95 -2.78 -8.41 14.22
N PHE A 96 -1.58 -8.85 14.58
CA PHE A 96 -0.49 -7.97 14.98
C PHE A 96 0.87 -8.65 14.80
N CYS A 97 1.93 -7.84 14.75
CA CYS A 97 3.29 -8.31 14.83
C CYS A 97 4.14 -7.40 15.71
N PHE A 98 5.22 -7.93 16.26
CA PHE A 98 6.22 -7.22 17.04
C PHE A 98 7.62 -7.62 16.55
N MET A 99 8.56 -6.67 16.54
CA MET A 99 9.97 -6.93 16.28
C MET A 99 10.86 -5.99 17.08
N ALA A 100 11.96 -6.51 17.62
CA ALA A 100 13.01 -5.74 18.29
C ALA A 100 14.37 -6.42 18.08
N PHE A 101 15.39 -5.64 17.71
CA PHE A 101 16.76 -6.15 17.60
C PHE A 101 17.35 -6.44 18.98
N GLY A 102 18.16 -7.49 19.10
CA GLY A 102 18.78 -7.88 20.37
C GLY A 102 19.57 -6.74 21.03
N VAL A 103 20.35 -6.01 20.22
CA VAL A 103 21.11 -4.83 20.67
C VAL A 103 20.23 -3.72 21.25
N SER A 104 18.97 -3.61 20.80
CA SER A 104 18.02 -2.63 21.34
C SER A 104 17.36 -3.09 22.64
N ILE A 105 17.38 -4.39 22.92
CA ILE A 105 16.84 -4.98 24.16
C ILE A 105 17.89 -4.93 25.27
N GLU A 106 19.15 -5.15 24.93
CA GLU A 106 20.26 -5.25 25.89
C GLU A 106 20.74 -3.89 26.43
N GLY A 107 20.58 -2.80 25.66
CA GLY A 107 20.94 -1.44 26.04
C GLY A 107 22.33 -1.00 25.59
#